data_AF-A0A834YJR9-F1
#
_entry.id   AF-A0A834YJR9-F1
#
_cell.length_a   1.000
_cell.length_b   1.000
_cell.length_c   1.000
_cell.angle_alpha   90.00
_cell.angle_beta   90.00
_cell.angle_gamma   90.00
#
_symmetry.space_group_name_H-M   'P 1'
#
loop_
_entity.id
_entity.type
_entity.pdbx_description
1 polymer ?
#
loop_
_entity_poly.entity_id
_entity_poly.type
_entity_poly.pdbx_seq_one_letter_code
_entity_poly.pdbx_strand_id
1 'polypeptide(L)'
;MAAPRVLGAFLLIVMLLHTVLAKPSEDKGGKGSDGQAFEFIQHLKGCHKGQTVQGLHELKLYLEKFGYLNYGASNNHSFAHAHANDDEFDDLLESAIKTYQLNYHLKVTGSLDSQTVKEMMMPRCGVPDITNGTTSMRSGKKKHHHGPNSLHTVSHYSFFPGHPRWPASKTHLTYRFHSSVQITSIDTLRSVCSQAFARWAQVTLFSFQEVQGGNAADIEIGFHRGDHGDNAPFDGPRGTLAHAYSPTIGKFHYDADESWGTNPSPGVTDLESVAVHEIGHLLGLMHSSVPGAIMYPTIPSGVTKRQLHGDDIQGIRTLYETQDYTNADITIGVHSSDHGDGHPFDGPGGTLAHAYAPTDGRFHYDADETWATGSVPSAFDLETVALHEIGHLLGLEHSSIEDVIMFPTIPIGVRKGLHGDDVQITSMVSIKLTSQNYLLWKEQSLPWIENVDLVDHILGENNEPKSKVSSFDGKEEVNPAFLAWKREDWLLKSLLTGTLFEEVLTLVVGLSIARET
;
A
#
# COMPACT_ATOMS: atom_id res chain seq x y z
N MET A 1 14.46 -88.48 17.69
CA MET A 1 13.47 -88.73 16.62
C MET A 1 12.65 -87.46 16.43
N ALA A 2 12.62 -86.99 15.19
CA ALA A 2 11.66 -86.11 14.51
C ALA A 2 10.87 -85.02 15.28
N ALA A 3 11.09 -83.77 14.88
CA ALA A 3 10.06 -82.73 14.72
C ALA A 3 9.37 -82.90 13.32
N PRO A 4 8.42 -82.05 12.82
CA PRO A 4 7.87 -80.77 13.33
C PRO A 4 6.36 -80.48 13.05
N ARG A 5 5.84 -79.31 13.49
CA ARG A 5 4.96 -78.30 12.78
C ARG A 5 4.23 -77.38 13.80
N VAL A 6 4.46 -76.06 13.94
CA VAL A 6 4.23 -74.82 13.12
C VAL A 6 3.04 -73.98 13.67
N LEU A 7 3.20 -72.64 13.60
CA LEU A 7 2.41 -71.48 14.10
C LEU A 7 2.72 -71.04 15.54
N GLY A 8 3.11 -69.81 15.85
CA GLY A 8 3.37 -68.62 15.04
C GLY A 8 3.83 -67.48 15.97
N ALA A 9 4.96 -66.85 15.65
CA ALA A 9 5.45 -65.65 16.34
C ALA A 9 6.07 -64.73 15.29
N PHE A 10 5.34 -63.67 14.93
CA PHE A 10 5.78 -62.59 14.07
C PHE A 10 5.84 -61.33 14.94
N LEU A 11 6.97 -61.13 15.61
CA LEU A 11 7.45 -59.84 16.11
C LEU A 11 8.89 -60.07 16.61
N LEU A 12 9.82 -59.16 16.29
CA LEU A 12 11.26 -59.15 16.65
C LEU A 12 12.28 -59.65 15.61
N ILE A 13 12.20 -59.25 14.33
CA ILE A 13 13.41 -59.08 13.49
C ILE A 13 13.20 -57.95 12.45
N VAL A 14 13.26 -56.67 12.86
CA VAL A 14 13.64 -55.53 12.00
C VAL A 14 14.27 -54.42 12.87
N MET A 15 15.38 -54.70 13.54
CA MET A 15 16.13 -53.65 14.26
C MET A 15 17.65 -53.86 14.26
N LEU A 16 18.20 -54.49 13.23
CA LEU A 16 19.65 -54.55 13.02
C LEU A 16 19.97 -54.80 11.55
N LEU A 17 19.98 -53.73 10.76
CA LEU A 17 20.87 -53.54 9.61
C LEU A 17 20.69 -52.09 9.16
N HIS A 18 21.73 -51.27 9.30
CA HIS A 18 22.14 -50.12 8.46
C HIS A 18 23.27 -49.39 9.21
N THR A 19 24.40 -50.08 9.37
CA THR A 19 25.69 -49.45 9.74
C THR A 19 26.69 -49.75 8.63
N VAL A 20 26.76 -48.87 7.62
CA VAL A 20 27.90 -48.76 6.70
C VAL A 20 28.05 -47.28 6.31
N LEU A 21 29.14 -46.67 6.80
CA LEU A 21 29.87 -45.49 6.34
C LEU A 21 29.07 -44.22 5.95
N ALA A 22 28.77 -43.38 6.94
CA ALA A 22 28.79 -41.93 6.74
C ALA A 22 30.23 -41.44 7.01
N LYS A 23 30.85 -40.88 5.98
CA LYS A 23 32.16 -40.24 6.03
C LYS A 23 32.03 -38.95 6.87
N PRO A 24 32.91 -38.65 7.84
CA PRO A 24 32.86 -37.36 8.52
C PRO A 24 33.22 -36.27 7.50
N SER A 25 32.28 -35.38 7.19
CA SER A 25 32.63 -34.13 6.53
C SER A 25 33.45 -33.31 7.53
N GLU A 26 34.65 -32.92 7.10
CA GLU A 26 35.50 -31.99 7.83
C GLU A 26 34.72 -30.70 8.10
N ASP A 27 34.31 -30.54 9.36
CA ASP A 27 33.92 -29.26 9.92
C ASP A 27 35.16 -28.37 9.96
N LYS A 28 35.31 -27.55 8.93
CA LYS A 28 36.29 -26.46 8.86
C LYS A 28 35.53 -25.16 8.69
N GLY A 29 35.31 -24.45 9.79
CA GLY A 29 35.15 -23.00 9.76
C GLY A 29 34.17 -22.40 10.77
N GLY A 30 34.62 -22.27 12.03
CA GLY A 30 34.25 -21.09 12.84
C GLY A 30 33.02 -21.19 13.73
N LYS A 31 33.16 -21.85 14.88
CA LYS A 31 32.50 -21.39 16.11
C LYS A 31 33.04 -19.99 16.45
N GLY A 32 32.23 -18.96 16.19
CA GLY A 32 32.33 -17.63 16.78
C GLY A 32 31.02 -17.31 17.49
N SER A 33 30.97 -17.55 18.80
CA SER A 33 29.98 -16.97 19.70
C SER A 33 30.08 -15.43 19.68
N ASP A 34 28.94 -14.72 19.63
CA ASP A 34 28.73 -13.25 19.67
C ASP A 34 28.54 -12.48 18.34
N GLY A 35 28.44 -13.13 17.18
CA GLY A 35 28.14 -12.43 15.91
C GLY A 35 26.64 -12.13 15.72
N GLN A 36 26.27 -10.87 15.48
CA GLN A 36 24.91 -10.47 15.08
C GLN A 36 24.68 -10.81 13.59
N ALA A 37 23.49 -11.31 13.23
CA ALA A 37 23.18 -11.61 11.83
C ALA A 37 23.28 -10.36 10.95
N PHE A 38 23.75 -10.56 9.71
CA PHE A 38 24.05 -9.52 8.70
C PHE A 38 25.17 -8.53 9.04
N GLU A 39 25.77 -8.53 10.25
CA GLU A 39 26.87 -7.59 10.58
C GLU A 39 28.09 -7.75 9.69
N PHE A 40 28.30 -8.94 9.11
CA PHE A 40 29.37 -9.15 8.15
C PHE A 40 29.29 -8.14 6.98
N ILE A 41 28.12 -7.68 6.54
CA ILE A 41 28.02 -6.75 5.40
C ILE A 41 28.76 -5.43 5.66
N GLN A 42 28.98 -5.06 6.93
CA GLN A 42 29.71 -3.84 7.30
C GLN A 42 31.16 -3.81 6.75
N HIS A 43 31.84 -4.96 6.67
CA HIS A 43 33.22 -5.01 6.17
C HIS A 43 33.31 -4.88 4.65
N LEU A 44 32.20 -5.08 3.93
CA LEU A 44 32.09 -4.97 2.48
C LEU A 44 31.79 -3.55 2.01
N LYS A 45 31.68 -2.58 2.93
CA LYS A 45 31.38 -1.19 2.61
C LYS A 45 32.38 -0.60 1.62
N GLY A 46 31.86 -0.07 0.52
CA GLY A 46 32.63 0.52 -0.58
C GLY A 46 33.00 -0.47 -1.69
N CYS A 47 32.71 -1.77 -1.53
CA CYS A 47 32.96 -2.74 -2.60
C CYS A 47 32.11 -2.43 -3.84
N HIS A 48 32.71 -2.64 -4.99
CA HIS A 48 32.12 -2.40 -6.30
C HIS A 48 32.68 -3.37 -7.34
N LYS A 49 32.08 -3.38 -8.53
CA LYS A 49 32.43 -4.31 -9.60
C LYS A 49 33.93 -4.36 -9.92
N GLY A 50 34.42 -5.58 -10.14
CA GLY A 50 35.80 -5.88 -10.54
C GLY A 50 36.75 -6.07 -9.35
N GLN A 51 36.23 -6.01 -8.13
CA GLN A 51 36.99 -6.31 -6.91
C GLN A 51 36.73 -7.74 -6.45
N THR A 52 37.75 -8.36 -5.86
CA THR A 52 37.62 -9.64 -5.13
C THR A 52 37.89 -9.38 -3.67
N VAL A 53 36.90 -9.58 -2.81
CA VAL A 53 36.95 -9.24 -1.39
C VAL A 53 36.33 -10.38 -0.60
N GLN A 54 37.09 -10.94 0.35
CA GLN A 54 36.62 -12.00 1.23
C GLN A 54 35.31 -11.58 1.91
N GLY A 55 34.28 -12.41 1.84
CA GLY A 55 32.96 -12.12 2.40
C GLY A 55 31.88 -11.82 1.33
N LEU A 56 32.27 -11.63 0.08
CA LEU A 56 31.34 -11.35 -1.02
C LEU A 56 30.51 -12.59 -1.36
N HIS A 57 31.02 -13.80 -1.17
CA HIS A 57 30.23 -15.02 -1.30
C HIS A 57 29.01 -15.01 -0.35
N GLU A 58 29.21 -14.63 0.92
CA GLU A 58 28.13 -14.55 1.91
C GLU A 58 27.10 -13.47 1.54
N LEU A 59 27.54 -12.37 0.92
CA LEU A 59 26.62 -11.37 0.38
C LEU A 59 25.81 -11.90 -0.82
N LYS A 60 26.43 -12.72 -1.68
CA LYS A 60 25.71 -13.40 -2.78
C LYS A 60 24.61 -14.30 -2.23
N LEU A 61 24.90 -15.06 -1.17
CA LEU A 61 23.90 -15.89 -0.47
C LEU A 61 22.77 -15.04 0.16
N TYR A 62 23.10 -13.90 0.77
CA TYR A 62 22.09 -12.96 1.29
C TYR A 62 21.16 -12.47 0.17
N LEU A 63 21.72 -12.02 -0.96
CA LEU A 63 20.93 -11.51 -2.08
C LEU A 63 20.13 -12.61 -2.78
N GLU A 64 20.65 -13.84 -2.81
CA GLU A 64 19.91 -15.01 -3.30
C GLU A 64 18.74 -15.37 -2.39
N LYS A 65 18.94 -15.39 -1.06
CA LYS A 65 17.87 -15.61 -0.07
C LYS A 65 16.68 -14.68 -0.27
N PHE A 66 16.94 -13.39 -0.54
CA PHE A 66 15.90 -12.39 -0.76
C PHE A 66 15.49 -12.21 -2.23
N GLY A 67 16.04 -13.04 -3.13
CA GLY A 67 15.61 -13.16 -4.53
C GLY A 67 16.18 -12.14 -5.51
N TYR A 68 17.18 -11.36 -5.10
CA TYR A 68 17.86 -10.37 -5.95
C TYR A 68 18.89 -10.99 -6.89
N LEU A 69 19.39 -12.18 -6.55
CA LEU A 69 20.45 -12.87 -7.27
C LEU A 69 20.06 -14.31 -7.52
N ASN A 70 20.29 -14.80 -8.74
CA ASN A 70 20.06 -16.20 -9.10
C ASN A 70 21.07 -16.60 -10.18
N TYR A 71 22.16 -17.27 -9.78
CA TYR A 71 23.13 -17.81 -10.73
C TYR A 71 22.58 -19.02 -11.50
N GLY A 72 21.69 -19.80 -10.89
CA GLY A 72 21.10 -21.00 -11.50
C GLY A 72 20.23 -20.71 -12.73
N ALA A 73 19.72 -19.48 -12.88
CA ALA A 73 19.00 -19.02 -14.07
C ALA A 73 19.91 -18.68 -15.27
N SER A 74 21.24 -18.70 -15.08
CA SER A 74 22.18 -18.44 -16.18
C SER A 74 22.24 -19.61 -17.15
N ASN A 75 22.14 -19.31 -18.45
CA ASN A 75 22.27 -20.29 -19.54
C ASN A 75 23.67 -20.92 -19.63
N ASN A 76 24.65 -20.41 -18.88
CA ASN A 76 26.00 -20.98 -18.80
C ASN A 76 26.27 -21.54 -17.40
N HIS A 77 25.96 -22.81 -17.21
CA HIS A 77 26.10 -23.52 -15.93
C HIS A 77 27.53 -23.51 -15.37
N SER A 78 28.55 -23.46 -16.24
CA SER A 78 29.95 -23.41 -15.80
C SER A 78 30.32 -22.06 -15.18
N PHE A 79 29.86 -20.97 -15.80
CA PHE A 79 30.00 -19.60 -15.29
C PHE A 79 29.20 -19.43 -13.98
N ALA A 80 27.97 -19.93 -13.95
CA ALA A 80 27.10 -19.89 -12.76
C ALA A 80 27.74 -20.56 -11.55
N HIS A 81 28.25 -21.79 -11.70
CA HIS A 81 28.85 -22.53 -10.59
C HIS A 81 30.16 -21.92 -10.08
N ALA A 82 30.96 -21.33 -10.98
CA ALA A 82 32.21 -20.67 -10.62
C ALA A 82 31.96 -19.40 -9.81
N HIS A 83 31.05 -18.54 -10.28
CA HIS A 83 30.82 -17.23 -9.68
C HIS A 83 29.81 -17.23 -8.53
N ALA A 84 28.96 -18.26 -8.39
CA ALA A 84 28.08 -18.35 -7.22
C ALA A 84 28.85 -18.53 -5.90
N ASN A 85 30.02 -19.16 -5.95
CA ASN A 85 30.78 -19.58 -4.77
C ASN A 85 32.12 -18.86 -4.60
N ASP A 86 32.37 -17.81 -5.38
CA ASP A 86 33.56 -16.98 -5.26
C ASP A 86 33.29 -15.66 -4.54
N ASP A 87 34.37 -14.96 -4.22
CA ASP A 87 34.38 -13.64 -3.63
C ASP A 87 34.52 -12.52 -4.69
N GLU A 88 34.19 -12.77 -5.95
CA GLU A 88 34.28 -11.77 -7.02
C GLU A 88 33.02 -10.90 -7.06
N PHE A 89 33.20 -9.57 -7.15
CA PHE A 89 32.12 -8.65 -7.43
C PHE A 89 31.88 -8.58 -8.95
N ASP A 90 31.09 -9.51 -9.45
CA ASP A 90 30.76 -9.65 -10.87
C ASP A 90 29.57 -8.76 -11.32
N ASP A 91 29.24 -8.84 -12.61
CA ASP A 91 28.13 -8.10 -13.24
C ASP A 91 26.74 -8.48 -12.68
N LEU A 92 26.56 -9.73 -12.24
CA LEU A 92 25.30 -10.20 -11.68
C LEU A 92 25.10 -9.63 -10.28
N LEU A 93 26.14 -9.63 -9.45
CA LEU A 93 26.13 -9.00 -8.13
C LEU A 93 25.89 -7.48 -8.23
N GLU A 94 26.54 -6.79 -9.18
CA GLU A 94 26.29 -5.37 -9.45
C GLU A 94 24.81 -5.11 -9.79
N SER A 95 24.23 -5.94 -10.65
CA SER A 95 22.83 -5.84 -11.07
C SER A 95 21.84 -6.13 -9.93
N ALA A 96 22.15 -7.11 -9.09
CA ALA A 96 21.38 -7.44 -7.89
C ALA A 96 21.38 -6.27 -6.90
N ILE A 97 22.55 -5.66 -6.64
CA ILE A 97 22.67 -4.49 -5.75
C ILE A 97 21.91 -3.28 -6.30
N LYS A 98 21.97 -3.01 -7.63
CA LYS A 98 21.17 -1.95 -8.25
C LYS A 98 19.67 -2.18 -8.05
N THR A 99 19.22 -3.42 -8.17
CA THR A 99 17.82 -3.80 -7.97
C THR A 99 17.40 -3.64 -6.51
N TYR A 100 18.25 -4.06 -5.57
CA TYR A 100 18.05 -3.84 -4.14
C TYR A 100 17.92 -2.34 -3.81
N GLN A 101 18.90 -1.54 -4.22
CA GLN A 101 18.88 -0.09 -4.03
C GLN A 101 17.62 0.56 -4.60
N LEU A 102 17.20 0.09 -5.77
CA LEU A 102 15.96 0.55 -6.39
C LEU A 102 14.76 0.21 -5.49
N ASN A 103 14.58 -1.03 -5.05
CA ASN A 103 13.44 -1.43 -4.22
C ASN A 103 13.35 -0.64 -2.90
N TYR A 104 14.50 -0.32 -2.29
CA TYR A 104 14.61 0.38 -1.02
C TYR A 104 14.69 1.91 -1.14
N HIS A 105 14.43 2.49 -2.32
CA HIS A 105 14.46 3.95 -2.53
C HIS A 105 15.83 4.59 -2.26
N LEU A 106 16.90 3.81 -2.40
CA LEU A 106 18.27 4.29 -2.27
C LEU A 106 18.78 4.84 -3.61
N LYS A 107 19.90 5.56 -3.56
CA LYS A 107 20.63 5.95 -4.76
C LYS A 107 21.15 4.69 -5.46
N VAL A 108 20.79 4.50 -6.73
CA VAL A 108 21.22 3.33 -7.51
C VAL A 108 22.67 3.55 -7.97
N THR A 109 23.62 3.04 -7.19
CA THR A 109 25.07 3.12 -7.44
C THR A 109 25.64 1.80 -7.98
N GLY A 110 25.00 0.66 -7.68
CA GLY A 110 25.55 -0.67 -7.95
C GLY A 110 26.78 -1.02 -7.10
N SER A 111 27.06 -0.22 -6.07
CA SER A 111 28.16 -0.42 -5.12
C SER A 111 27.60 -0.51 -3.70
N LEU A 112 28.34 -1.13 -2.77
CA LEU A 112 27.95 -1.24 -1.36
C LEU A 112 28.24 0.07 -0.61
N ASP A 113 27.55 1.14 -0.98
CA ASP A 113 27.69 2.43 -0.30
C ASP A 113 27.13 2.40 1.14
N SER A 114 27.42 3.46 1.91
CA SER A 114 27.07 3.53 3.34
C SER A 114 25.58 3.33 3.61
N GLN A 115 24.71 3.82 2.73
CA GLN A 115 23.25 3.71 2.92
C GLN A 115 22.78 2.29 2.60
N THR A 116 23.29 1.70 1.51
CA THR A 116 22.99 0.33 1.10
C THR A 116 23.38 -0.67 2.18
N VAL A 117 24.61 -0.56 2.71
CA VAL A 117 25.09 -1.43 3.81
C VAL A 117 24.23 -1.27 5.06
N LYS A 118 23.90 -0.02 5.43
CA LYS A 118 23.05 0.24 6.59
C LYS A 118 21.66 -0.41 6.44
N GLU A 119 21.06 -0.32 5.25
CA GLU A 119 19.76 -0.93 4.96
C GLU A 119 19.82 -2.47 5.01
N MET A 120 20.82 -3.07 4.37
CA MET A 120 21.00 -4.53 4.33
C MET A 120 21.23 -5.16 5.71
N MET A 121 21.84 -4.41 6.63
CA MET A 121 22.08 -4.82 8.01
C MET A 121 20.86 -4.65 8.94
N MET A 122 19.77 -4.03 8.49
CA MET A 122 18.58 -3.88 9.33
C MET A 122 17.84 -5.21 9.48
N PRO A 123 17.30 -5.51 10.69
CA PRO A 123 16.42 -6.64 10.87
C PRO A 123 15.18 -6.53 9.98
N ARG A 124 14.74 -7.66 9.43
CA ARG A 124 13.71 -7.72 8.39
C ARG A 124 12.94 -9.04 8.40
N CYS A 125 11.83 -9.05 7.66
CA CYS A 125 11.12 -10.27 7.29
C CYS A 125 11.99 -11.19 6.42
N GLY A 126 11.82 -12.50 6.61
CA GLY A 126 12.47 -13.58 5.89
C GLY A 126 11.86 -13.95 4.54
N VAL A 127 10.67 -13.42 4.22
CA VAL A 127 10.03 -13.63 2.91
C VAL A 127 10.88 -12.95 1.81
N PRO A 128 11.14 -13.60 0.65
CA PRO A 128 11.89 -12.97 -0.43
C PRO A 128 11.18 -11.73 -1.00
N ASP A 129 11.92 -10.68 -1.35
CA ASP A 129 11.35 -9.48 -1.99
C ASP A 129 10.95 -9.75 -3.45
N ILE A 130 11.70 -10.65 -4.11
CA ILE A 130 11.53 -11.03 -5.50
C ILE A 130 11.46 -12.55 -5.57
N THR A 131 10.42 -13.08 -6.22
CA THR A 131 10.25 -14.53 -6.39
C THR A 131 10.39 -14.87 -7.87
N ASN A 132 11.44 -15.63 -8.21
CA ASN A 132 11.76 -16.08 -9.56
C ASN A 132 11.75 -14.96 -10.63
N GLY A 133 12.09 -13.73 -10.26
CA GLY A 133 12.03 -12.56 -11.16
C GLY A 133 10.63 -12.15 -11.63
N THR A 134 9.57 -12.77 -11.08
CA THR A 134 8.18 -12.51 -11.48
C THR A 134 7.55 -11.36 -10.70
N THR A 135 7.90 -11.25 -9.41
CA THR A 135 7.44 -10.18 -8.51
C THR A 135 8.47 -9.06 -8.39
N SER A 136 8.02 -7.87 -8.03
CA SER A 136 8.87 -6.74 -7.66
C SER A 136 8.12 -5.92 -6.61
N MET A 137 8.85 -5.40 -5.61
CA MET A 137 8.32 -4.41 -4.66
C MET A 137 7.87 -3.12 -5.35
N ARG A 138 8.25 -2.92 -6.62
CA ARG A 138 7.87 -1.77 -7.46
C ARG A 138 7.14 -2.27 -8.72
N SER A 139 6.02 -2.96 -8.52
CA SER A 139 5.22 -3.52 -9.61
C SER A 139 4.87 -2.48 -10.68
N GLY A 140 4.63 -1.22 -10.30
CA GLY A 140 4.33 -0.12 -11.23
C GLY A 140 5.51 0.43 -12.06
N LYS A 141 6.74 -0.11 -11.96
CA LYS A 141 7.91 0.33 -12.75
C LYS A 141 8.42 -0.71 -13.77
N LYS A 142 7.60 -1.67 -14.18
CA LYS A 142 8.01 -2.56 -15.28
C LYS A 142 8.11 -1.77 -16.58
N LYS A 143 9.32 -1.76 -17.17
CA LYS A 143 9.57 -1.35 -18.56
C LYS A 143 8.91 -2.37 -19.49
N HIS A 144 7.61 -2.24 -19.73
CA HIS A 144 6.99 -2.86 -20.89
C HIS A 144 7.22 -1.95 -22.10
N HIS A 145 7.54 -2.56 -23.23
CA HIS A 145 7.76 -1.87 -24.49
C HIS A 145 6.60 -0.92 -24.82
N HIS A 146 6.97 0.28 -25.29
CA HIS A 146 6.13 1.42 -25.61
C HIS A 146 4.84 1.09 -26.37
N GLY A 147 3.69 1.35 -25.74
CA GLY A 147 2.54 2.01 -26.36
C GLY A 147 2.30 3.31 -25.57
N PRO A 148 1.92 4.45 -26.19
CA PRO A 148 2.00 5.77 -25.52
C PRO A 148 0.92 6.01 -24.45
N ASN A 149 -0.08 5.12 -24.33
CA ASN A 149 -1.37 5.43 -23.69
C ASN A 149 -1.74 4.36 -22.66
N SER A 150 -1.13 4.39 -21.48
CA SER A 150 -1.56 3.58 -20.34
C SER A 150 -1.48 4.41 -19.07
N LEU A 151 -2.64 4.62 -18.44
CA LEU A 151 -2.75 5.19 -17.11
C LEU A 151 -1.90 4.38 -16.12
N HIS A 152 -0.78 4.94 -15.70
CA HIS A 152 0.11 4.33 -14.72
C HIS A 152 -0.44 4.57 -13.30
N THR A 153 -1.34 3.71 -12.82
CA THR A 153 -1.50 3.54 -11.37
C THR A 153 -0.28 2.79 -10.85
N VAL A 154 0.69 3.52 -10.27
CA VAL A 154 1.87 2.91 -9.65
C VAL A 154 1.45 2.33 -8.30
N SER A 155 0.95 1.08 -8.29
CA SER A 155 0.81 0.36 -7.04
C SER A 155 2.19 0.10 -6.43
N HIS A 156 2.33 0.38 -5.14
CA HIS A 156 3.55 0.14 -4.38
C HIS A 156 3.50 -1.15 -3.55
N TYR A 157 2.31 -1.71 -3.36
CA TYR A 157 2.07 -3.07 -2.89
C TYR A 157 2.35 -4.11 -3.97
N SER A 158 2.56 -5.36 -3.56
CA SER A 158 2.77 -6.48 -4.46
C SER A 158 2.07 -7.74 -3.94
N PHE A 159 2.00 -8.78 -4.77
CA PHE A 159 1.39 -10.07 -4.42
C PHE A 159 2.34 -11.22 -4.73
N PHE A 160 2.16 -12.36 -4.05
CA PHE A 160 2.86 -13.60 -4.39
C PHE A 160 2.52 -14.04 -5.83
N PRO A 161 3.41 -14.77 -6.51
CA PRO A 161 3.13 -15.32 -7.85
C PRO A 161 1.82 -16.12 -7.87
N GLY A 162 0.95 -15.81 -8.83
CA GLY A 162 -0.37 -16.44 -8.94
C GLY A 162 -1.45 -15.83 -8.04
N HIS A 163 -1.12 -14.75 -7.30
CA HIS A 163 -2.03 -14.01 -6.42
C HIS A 163 -2.86 -14.91 -5.49
N PRO A 164 -2.19 -15.82 -4.74
CA PRO A 164 -2.86 -16.75 -3.86
C PRO A 164 -3.69 -16.00 -2.81
N ARG A 165 -4.90 -16.50 -2.59
CA ARG A 165 -5.86 -15.93 -1.66
C ARG A 165 -6.60 -17.04 -0.93
N TRP A 166 -7.10 -16.75 0.27
CA TRP A 166 -8.06 -17.63 0.91
C TRP A 166 -9.31 -17.77 0.03
N PRO A 167 -9.94 -18.97 -0.03
CA PRO A 167 -11.16 -19.15 -0.82
C PRO A 167 -12.24 -18.13 -0.44
N ALA A 168 -13.03 -17.67 -1.42
CA ALA A 168 -14.07 -16.66 -1.17
C ALA A 168 -15.11 -17.11 -0.12
N SER A 169 -15.35 -18.42 0.01
CA SER A 169 -16.23 -18.99 1.03
C SER A 169 -15.60 -19.06 2.44
N LYS A 170 -14.31 -18.74 2.58
CA LYS A 170 -13.52 -18.93 3.79
C LYS A 170 -13.12 -17.59 4.40
N THR A 171 -14.11 -16.89 4.94
CA THR A 171 -13.96 -15.57 5.57
C THR A 171 -13.70 -15.64 7.07
N HIS A 172 -13.92 -16.81 7.69
CA HIS A 172 -13.64 -17.07 9.09
C HIS A 172 -12.39 -17.97 9.20
N LEU A 173 -11.27 -17.36 9.57
CA LEU A 173 -9.96 -18.01 9.68
C LEU A 173 -9.67 -18.34 11.15
N THR A 174 -9.39 -19.60 11.41
CA THR A 174 -9.01 -20.09 12.73
C THR A 174 -7.50 -20.14 12.86
N TYR A 175 -6.97 -19.81 14.04
CA TYR A 175 -5.53 -19.88 14.30
C TYR A 175 -5.20 -20.61 15.60
N ARG A 176 -3.99 -21.17 15.68
CA ARG A 176 -3.45 -21.83 16.88
C ARG A 176 -1.99 -21.50 17.11
N PHE A 177 -1.52 -21.70 18.34
CA PHE A 177 -0.11 -21.54 18.69
C PHE A 177 0.61 -22.87 18.81
N HIS A 178 1.73 -23.01 18.12
CA HIS A 178 2.58 -24.20 18.17
C HIS A 178 4.04 -23.78 17.96
N SER A 179 4.87 -23.92 18.99
CA SER A 179 6.30 -23.53 18.96
C SER A 179 7.17 -24.77 19.11
N SER A 180 8.30 -24.83 18.41
CA SER A 180 9.30 -25.89 18.64
C SER A 180 10.18 -25.62 19.86
N VAL A 181 10.10 -24.41 20.42
CA VAL A 181 10.81 -23.99 21.63
C VAL A 181 9.84 -23.65 22.76
N GLN A 182 10.33 -23.69 24.00
CA GLN A 182 9.58 -23.22 25.16
C GLN A 182 9.47 -21.70 25.14
N ILE A 183 8.25 -21.19 25.22
CA ILE A 183 7.96 -19.75 25.27
C ILE A 183 7.54 -19.37 26.69
N THR A 184 8.08 -18.26 27.19
CA THR A 184 7.88 -17.83 28.59
C THR A 184 6.58 -17.07 28.82
N SER A 185 5.94 -16.54 27.76
CA SER A 185 4.71 -15.75 27.90
C SER A 185 3.72 -15.97 26.73
N ILE A 186 3.09 -17.14 26.69
CA ILE A 186 2.04 -17.45 25.71
C ILE A 186 0.88 -16.44 25.75
N ASP A 187 0.54 -15.90 26.92
CA ASP A 187 -0.56 -14.93 27.04
C ASP A 187 -0.23 -13.58 26.39
N THR A 188 1.05 -13.17 26.43
CA THR A 188 1.53 -12.00 25.68
C THR A 188 1.40 -12.25 24.19
N LEU A 189 1.82 -13.44 23.70
CA LEU A 189 1.71 -13.80 22.29
C LEU A 189 0.25 -13.84 21.82
N ARG A 190 -0.66 -14.40 22.62
CA ARG A 190 -2.11 -14.40 22.38
C ARG A 190 -2.66 -12.99 22.22
N SER A 191 -2.34 -12.11 23.17
CA SER A 191 -2.79 -10.70 23.14
C SER A 191 -2.28 -9.99 21.89
N VAL A 192 -0.99 -10.13 21.59
CA VAL A 192 -0.36 -9.50 20.42
C VAL A 192 -0.98 -9.97 19.12
N CYS A 193 -1.11 -11.29 18.91
CA CYS A 193 -1.67 -11.81 17.67
C CYS A 193 -3.16 -11.46 17.53
N SER A 194 -3.92 -11.47 18.63
CA SER A 194 -5.33 -11.03 18.64
C SER A 194 -5.46 -9.56 18.19
N GLN A 195 -4.61 -8.68 18.71
CA GLN A 195 -4.58 -7.27 18.29
C GLN A 195 -4.17 -7.11 16.82
N ALA A 196 -3.15 -7.84 16.37
CA ALA A 196 -2.69 -7.79 14.99
C ALA A 196 -3.78 -8.29 14.00
N PHE A 197 -4.45 -9.40 14.31
CA PHE A 197 -5.61 -9.87 13.54
C PHE A 197 -6.76 -8.87 13.54
N ALA A 198 -7.04 -8.22 14.69
CA ALA A 198 -8.09 -7.21 14.76
C ALA A 198 -7.85 -6.03 13.82
N ARG A 199 -6.59 -5.65 13.56
CA ARG A 199 -6.26 -4.58 12.59
C ARG A 199 -6.58 -4.98 11.17
N TRP A 200 -6.20 -6.18 10.76
CA TRP A 200 -6.54 -6.69 9.43
C TRP A 200 -8.05 -6.93 9.27
N ALA A 201 -8.74 -7.38 10.32
CA ALA A 201 -10.19 -7.54 10.31
C ALA A 201 -10.95 -6.22 10.11
N GLN A 202 -10.39 -5.07 10.51
CA GLN A 202 -11.03 -3.76 10.31
C GLN A 202 -11.07 -3.31 8.85
N VAL A 203 -10.18 -3.85 8.01
CA VAL A 203 -10.02 -3.43 6.61
C VAL A 203 -10.23 -4.56 5.61
N THR A 204 -10.75 -5.70 6.08
CA THR A 204 -11.03 -6.87 5.26
C THR A 204 -12.36 -7.51 5.67
N LEU A 205 -12.81 -8.47 4.86
CA LEU A 205 -13.97 -9.32 5.16
C LEU A 205 -13.66 -10.47 6.15
N PHE A 206 -12.42 -10.57 6.63
CA PHE A 206 -12.00 -11.69 7.48
C PHE A 206 -12.37 -11.49 8.95
N SER A 207 -12.73 -12.60 9.59
CA SER A 207 -12.77 -12.73 11.05
C SER A 207 -11.79 -13.80 11.49
N PHE A 208 -11.20 -13.61 12.67
CA PHE A 208 -10.15 -14.47 13.19
C PHE A 208 -10.53 -15.03 14.57
N GLN A 209 -10.26 -16.31 14.79
CA GLN A 209 -10.55 -16.97 16.07
C GLN A 209 -9.44 -17.94 16.49
N GLU A 210 -8.93 -17.77 17.72
CA GLU A 210 -8.05 -18.77 18.34
C GLU A 210 -8.84 -20.04 18.65
N VAL A 211 -8.32 -21.20 18.24
CA VAL A 211 -8.87 -22.50 18.62
C VAL A 211 -8.03 -23.16 19.72
N GLN A 212 -8.70 -23.94 20.57
CA GLN A 212 -8.04 -24.68 21.65
C GLN A 212 -7.04 -25.70 21.10
N GLY A 213 -5.96 -25.94 21.86
CA GLY A 213 -4.87 -26.83 21.49
C GLY A 213 -5.35 -28.25 21.13
N GLY A 214 -4.83 -28.79 20.02
CA GLY A 214 -5.18 -30.12 19.50
C GLY A 214 -6.15 -30.11 18.32
N ASN A 215 -6.88 -29.01 18.09
CA ASN A 215 -7.72 -28.85 16.89
C ASN A 215 -6.88 -28.43 15.67
N ALA A 216 -7.32 -28.82 14.48
CA ALA A 216 -6.81 -28.24 13.25
C ALA A 216 -7.22 -26.75 13.17
N ALA A 217 -6.31 -25.92 12.68
CA ALA A 217 -6.54 -24.50 12.45
C ALA A 217 -6.11 -24.15 11.03
N ASP A 218 -6.67 -23.09 10.47
CA ASP A 218 -6.25 -22.58 9.16
C ASP A 218 -4.85 -21.97 9.22
N ILE A 219 -4.50 -21.36 10.37
CA ILE A 219 -3.23 -20.68 10.61
C ILE A 219 -2.53 -21.27 11.84
N GLU A 220 -1.23 -21.52 11.74
CA GLU A 220 -0.34 -21.91 12.83
C GLU A 220 0.74 -20.85 13.05
N ILE A 221 0.87 -20.39 14.31
CA ILE A 221 1.81 -19.35 14.73
C ILE A 221 2.75 -19.91 15.79
N GLY A 222 4.06 -19.72 15.63
CA GLY A 222 5.06 -20.37 16.47
C GLY A 222 6.40 -19.69 16.56
N PHE A 223 7.13 -19.94 17.65
CA PHE A 223 8.54 -19.63 17.76
C PHE A 223 9.39 -20.85 17.39
N HIS A 224 10.41 -20.63 16.57
CA HIS A 224 11.34 -21.65 16.11
C HIS A 224 12.79 -21.11 16.13
N ARG A 225 13.79 -21.99 15.96
CA ARG A 225 15.22 -21.61 15.92
C ARG A 225 15.91 -22.37 14.81
N GLY A 226 16.88 -21.74 14.15
CA GLY A 226 17.71 -22.36 13.13
C GLY A 226 16.88 -23.12 12.09
N ASP A 227 17.36 -24.29 11.66
CA ASP A 227 16.56 -25.20 10.84
C ASP A 227 15.39 -25.78 11.65
N HIS A 228 14.18 -25.54 11.15
CA HIS A 228 12.93 -25.97 11.76
C HIS A 228 12.02 -26.72 10.77
N GLY A 229 12.60 -27.30 9.71
CA GLY A 229 11.95 -28.30 8.87
C GLY A 229 11.07 -27.76 7.74
N ASP A 230 11.17 -26.48 7.42
CA ASP A 230 10.45 -25.82 6.32
C ASP A 230 11.36 -25.28 5.19
N ASN A 231 12.66 -25.59 5.26
CA ASN A 231 13.73 -25.11 4.38
C ASN A 231 13.98 -23.59 4.44
N ALA A 232 13.49 -22.90 5.46
CA ALA A 232 13.76 -21.49 5.72
C ALA A 232 14.44 -21.33 7.11
N PRO A 233 15.67 -21.82 7.31
CA PRO A 233 16.32 -21.75 8.61
C PRO A 233 16.52 -20.30 9.08
N PHE A 234 16.30 -20.06 10.37
CA PHE A 234 16.61 -18.78 11.02
C PHE A 234 18.12 -18.59 11.24
N ASP A 235 18.56 -17.33 11.26
CA ASP A 235 19.97 -16.93 11.27
C ASP A 235 20.50 -16.47 12.63
N GLY A 236 19.68 -16.58 13.69
CA GLY A 236 20.07 -16.24 15.05
C GLY A 236 19.70 -14.80 15.40
N PRO A 237 20.35 -14.17 16.39
CA PRO A 237 19.95 -12.84 16.82
C PRO A 237 20.15 -11.79 15.72
N ARG A 238 19.12 -10.93 15.55
CA ARG A 238 18.98 -9.93 14.47
C ARG A 238 18.81 -10.60 13.11
N GLY A 239 18.82 -9.78 12.06
CA GLY A 239 18.71 -10.30 10.70
C GLY A 239 17.28 -10.71 10.38
N THR A 240 16.98 -12.01 10.31
CA THR A 240 15.65 -12.49 9.94
C THR A 240 14.75 -12.63 11.16
N LEU A 241 13.78 -11.71 11.30
CA LEU A 241 12.91 -11.65 12.47
C LEU A 241 11.87 -12.78 12.50
N ALA A 242 11.28 -13.05 11.35
CA ALA A 242 10.15 -13.96 11.17
C ALA A 242 9.95 -14.26 9.68
N HIS A 243 9.12 -15.24 9.37
CA HIS A 243 8.55 -15.41 8.04
C HIS A 243 7.16 -16.04 8.10
N ALA A 244 6.38 -15.79 7.05
CA ALA A 244 5.09 -16.41 6.83
C ALA A 244 4.92 -16.87 5.39
N TYR A 245 3.96 -17.77 5.20
CA TYR A 245 3.66 -18.35 3.90
C TYR A 245 2.35 -17.79 3.35
N SER A 246 2.29 -17.63 2.03
CA SER A 246 1.08 -17.19 1.34
C SER A 246 -0.11 -18.13 1.60
N PRO A 247 -1.36 -17.65 1.41
CA PRO A 247 -2.53 -18.52 1.42
C PRO A 247 -2.38 -19.72 0.49
N THR A 248 -2.92 -20.90 0.81
CA THR A 248 -3.63 -21.25 2.05
C THR A 248 -2.73 -22.02 3.03
N ILE A 249 -1.41 -21.84 2.96
CA ILE A 249 -0.46 -22.64 3.77
C ILE A 249 -0.62 -22.34 5.25
N GLY A 250 -0.86 -21.07 5.60
CA GLY A 250 -1.25 -20.68 6.95
C GLY A 250 -0.16 -20.91 7.99
N LYS A 251 1.10 -20.64 7.67
CA LYS A 251 2.22 -20.78 8.62
C LYS A 251 2.91 -19.44 8.84
N PHE A 252 3.14 -19.10 10.10
CA PHE A 252 3.86 -17.92 10.54
C PHE A 252 4.81 -18.32 11.67
N HIS A 253 6.12 -18.20 11.41
CA HIS A 253 7.18 -18.51 12.36
C HIS A 253 7.91 -17.23 12.79
N TYR A 254 8.11 -17.06 14.09
CA TYR A 254 9.03 -16.10 14.68
C TYR A 254 10.38 -16.75 14.95
N ASP A 255 11.47 -16.00 14.77
CA ASP A 255 12.77 -16.43 15.28
C ASP A 255 12.83 -16.27 16.80
N ALA A 256 13.07 -17.37 17.52
CA ALA A 256 13.18 -17.35 18.97
C ALA A 256 14.53 -16.83 19.48
N ASP A 257 15.52 -16.63 18.62
CA ASP A 257 16.81 -16.02 18.96
C ASP A 257 16.75 -14.48 19.09
N GLU A 258 15.64 -13.88 18.66
CA GLU A 258 15.45 -12.43 18.71
C GLU A 258 15.05 -11.90 20.09
N SER A 259 15.38 -10.63 20.35
CA SER A 259 14.98 -9.92 21.57
C SER A 259 13.57 -9.33 21.41
N TRP A 260 12.54 -10.09 21.79
CA TRP A 260 11.13 -9.68 21.64
C TRP A 260 10.59 -8.86 22.81
N GLY A 261 9.77 -7.85 22.49
CA GLY A 261 9.01 -7.09 23.49
C GLY A 261 7.75 -6.44 22.93
N THR A 262 6.88 -5.97 23.82
CA THR A 262 5.64 -5.22 23.48
C THR A 262 5.71 -3.74 23.81
N ASN A 263 6.84 -3.29 24.37
CA ASN A 263 7.18 -1.89 24.59
C ASN A 263 8.65 -1.71 24.21
N PRO A 264 8.96 -1.58 22.92
CA PRO A 264 10.31 -1.75 22.41
C PRO A 264 11.22 -0.60 22.87
N SER A 265 12.37 -0.95 23.40
CA SER A 265 13.51 -0.06 23.68
C SER A 265 14.63 -0.34 22.66
N PRO A 266 15.70 0.47 22.59
CA PRO A 266 16.82 0.17 21.68
C PRO A 266 17.34 -1.26 21.86
N GLY A 267 17.37 -2.02 20.77
CA GLY A 267 17.78 -3.44 20.75
C GLY A 267 16.66 -4.46 21.01
N VAL A 268 15.43 -4.02 21.30
CA VAL A 268 14.25 -4.88 21.44
C VAL A 268 13.36 -4.74 20.20
N THR A 269 13.03 -5.86 19.57
CA THR A 269 12.12 -5.93 18.42
C THR A 269 10.67 -5.97 18.90
N ASP A 270 9.82 -5.15 18.28
CA ASP A 270 8.41 -5.08 18.62
C ASP A 270 7.64 -6.29 18.08
N LEU A 271 7.17 -7.14 19.00
CA LEU A 271 6.48 -8.39 18.66
C LEU A 271 5.20 -8.15 17.85
N GLU A 272 4.43 -7.10 18.18
CA GLU A 272 3.18 -6.78 17.47
C GLU A 272 3.44 -6.23 16.07
N SER A 273 4.48 -5.41 15.87
CA SER A 273 4.83 -4.92 14.52
C SER A 273 5.14 -6.06 13.55
N VAL A 274 5.93 -7.05 14.00
CA VAL A 274 6.20 -8.25 13.20
C VAL A 274 4.92 -9.07 13.00
N ALA A 275 4.09 -9.23 14.03
CA ALA A 275 2.80 -9.91 13.90
C ALA A 275 1.90 -9.30 12.81
N VAL A 276 1.75 -7.97 12.80
CA VAL A 276 0.91 -7.28 11.80
C VAL A 276 1.49 -7.47 10.40
N HIS A 277 2.81 -7.39 10.24
CA HIS A 277 3.50 -7.64 8.96
C HIS A 277 3.26 -9.06 8.44
N GLU A 278 3.59 -10.07 9.22
CA GLU A 278 3.52 -11.48 8.80
C GLU A 278 2.07 -11.94 8.54
N ILE A 279 1.09 -11.36 9.24
CA ILE A 279 -0.33 -11.60 8.93
C ILE A 279 -0.70 -11.06 7.54
N GLY A 280 -0.10 -9.97 7.07
CA GLY A 280 -0.28 -9.50 5.70
C GLY A 280 0.14 -10.56 4.66
N HIS A 281 1.25 -11.27 4.91
CA HIS A 281 1.67 -12.41 4.10
C HIS A 281 0.70 -13.60 4.20
N LEU A 282 0.22 -13.92 5.41
CA LEU A 282 -0.82 -14.95 5.61
C LEU A 282 -2.11 -14.64 4.85
N LEU A 283 -2.36 -13.37 4.52
CA LEU A 283 -3.48 -12.94 3.69
C LEU A 283 -3.12 -12.80 2.21
N GLY A 284 -1.85 -12.91 1.82
CA GLY A 284 -1.42 -12.95 0.42
C GLY A 284 -0.78 -11.68 -0.13
N LEU A 285 -0.54 -10.69 0.71
CA LEU A 285 0.31 -9.54 0.36
C LEU A 285 1.77 -9.96 0.31
N MET A 286 2.52 -9.41 -0.65
CA MET A 286 3.98 -9.39 -0.63
C MET A 286 4.46 -8.03 -0.12
N HIS A 287 5.79 -7.87 -0.05
CA HIS A 287 6.39 -6.64 0.44
C HIS A 287 6.00 -5.39 -0.37
N SER A 288 5.82 -4.28 0.34
CA SER A 288 5.62 -2.94 -0.22
C SER A 288 6.95 -2.21 -0.36
N SER A 289 7.08 -1.37 -1.40
CA SER A 289 8.22 -0.44 -1.51
C SER A 289 8.08 0.83 -0.64
N VAL A 290 6.93 1.07 0.00
CA VAL A 290 6.70 2.28 0.81
C VAL A 290 7.30 2.09 2.22
N PRO A 291 8.31 2.88 2.65
CA PRO A 291 8.94 2.69 3.97
C PRO A 291 7.99 2.77 5.16
N GLY A 292 6.90 3.56 5.03
CA GLY A 292 5.86 3.70 6.05
C GLY A 292 4.85 2.54 6.10
N ALA A 293 4.75 1.71 5.06
CA ALA A 293 3.78 0.62 4.98
C ALA A 293 4.16 -0.54 5.89
N ILE A 294 3.18 -1.21 6.53
CA ILE A 294 3.48 -2.34 7.41
C ILE A 294 4.19 -3.44 6.63
N MET A 295 3.83 -3.64 5.36
CA MET A 295 4.47 -4.62 4.47
C MET A 295 5.85 -4.20 3.95
N TYR A 296 6.44 -3.09 4.42
CA TYR A 296 7.85 -2.81 4.15
C TYR A 296 8.74 -3.86 4.84
N PRO A 297 9.77 -4.43 4.19
CA PRO A 297 10.46 -5.60 4.72
C PRO A 297 11.23 -5.38 6.03
N THR A 298 11.77 -4.17 6.25
CA THR A 298 12.63 -3.89 7.41
C THR A 298 11.81 -3.34 8.58
N ILE A 299 12.08 -3.87 9.78
CA ILE A 299 11.47 -3.44 11.04
C ILE A 299 12.62 -3.17 12.03
N PRO A 300 13.00 -1.89 12.22
CA PRO A 300 14.08 -1.54 13.12
C PRO A 300 13.74 -1.88 14.58
N SER A 301 14.72 -2.38 15.33
CA SER A 301 14.58 -2.56 16.78
C SER A 301 14.32 -1.20 17.47
N GLY A 302 13.53 -1.19 18.54
CA GLY A 302 13.15 0.02 19.25
C GLY A 302 12.06 0.85 18.56
N VAL A 303 11.50 0.39 17.44
CA VAL A 303 10.45 1.09 16.70
C VAL A 303 9.13 0.33 16.80
N THR A 304 8.05 1.07 17.03
CA THR A 304 6.68 0.55 16.96
C THR A 304 6.06 0.92 15.62
N LYS A 305 5.66 -0.09 14.84
CA LYS A 305 5.04 0.04 13.53
C LYS A 305 3.86 -0.94 13.45
N ARG A 306 2.73 -0.57 14.06
CA ARG A 306 1.56 -1.45 14.22
C ARG A 306 0.37 -1.04 13.35
N GLN A 307 0.40 0.14 12.75
CA GLN A 307 -0.71 0.66 11.96
C GLN A 307 -0.57 0.28 10.49
N LEU A 308 -1.70 0.01 9.85
CA LEU A 308 -1.77 -0.22 8.41
C LEU A 308 -1.66 1.11 7.67
N HIS A 309 -0.81 1.17 6.65
CA HIS A 309 -0.70 2.30 5.75
C HIS A 309 -1.72 2.18 4.62
N GLY A 310 -2.00 3.29 3.91
CA GLY A 310 -2.93 3.29 2.77
C GLY A 310 -2.55 2.29 1.67
N ASP A 311 -1.25 2.07 1.46
CA ASP A 311 -0.74 1.08 0.50
C ASP A 311 -1.07 -0.37 0.91
N ASP A 312 -0.99 -0.69 2.20
CA ASP A 312 -1.36 -2.01 2.73
C ASP A 312 -2.86 -2.28 2.57
N ILE A 313 -3.68 -1.26 2.89
CA ILE A 313 -5.14 -1.31 2.76
C ILE A 313 -5.53 -1.43 1.29
N GLN A 314 -4.92 -0.65 0.39
CA GLN A 314 -5.21 -0.74 -1.03
C GLN A 314 -4.83 -2.11 -1.60
N GLY A 315 -3.68 -2.66 -1.19
CA GLY A 315 -3.25 -4.00 -1.60
C GLY A 315 -4.24 -5.08 -1.18
N ILE A 316 -4.66 -5.08 0.08
CA ILE A 316 -5.55 -6.15 0.59
C ILE A 316 -6.95 -6.06 -0.01
N ARG A 317 -7.46 -4.84 -0.22
CA ARG A 317 -8.73 -4.61 -0.91
C ARG A 317 -8.67 -5.08 -2.36
N THR A 318 -7.60 -4.76 -3.07
CA THR A 318 -7.40 -5.23 -4.45
C THR A 318 -7.41 -6.77 -4.54
N LEU A 319 -6.89 -7.46 -3.53
CA LEU A 319 -6.82 -8.93 -3.52
C LEU A 319 -8.15 -9.63 -3.18
N TYR A 320 -8.95 -9.04 -2.28
CA TYR A 320 -10.14 -9.70 -1.71
C TYR A 320 -11.47 -9.02 -2.00
N GLU A 321 -11.48 -7.71 -2.21
CA GLU A 321 -12.67 -6.99 -2.63
C GLU A 321 -12.78 -7.14 -4.15
N THR A 322 -13.46 -8.19 -4.59
CA THR A 322 -14.15 -8.12 -5.89
C THR A 322 -15.25 -7.10 -5.70
N GLN A 323 -14.98 -5.84 -6.04
CA GLN A 323 -16.05 -4.86 -6.13
C GLN A 323 -16.98 -5.33 -7.25
N ASP A 324 -18.13 -5.89 -6.84
CA ASP A 324 -19.20 -6.24 -7.75
C ASP A 324 -19.89 -4.94 -8.17
N TYR A 325 -19.29 -4.28 -9.16
CA TYR A 325 -19.83 -3.04 -9.72
C TYR A 325 -21.05 -3.29 -10.61
N THR A 326 -21.55 -4.53 -10.77
CA THR A 326 -22.68 -4.78 -11.68
C THR A 326 -23.96 -4.07 -11.24
N ASN A 327 -24.03 -3.67 -9.96
CA ASN A 327 -25.13 -2.88 -9.40
C ASN A 327 -24.69 -1.47 -8.97
N ALA A 328 -23.53 -0.99 -9.42
CA ALA A 328 -23.10 0.36 -9.08
C ALA A 328 -24.00 1.38 -9.80
N ASP A 329 -24.53 2.35 -9.05
CA ASP A 329 -25.34 3.44 -9.61
C ASP A 329 -24.50 4.37 -10.52
N ILE A 330 -23.19 4.41 -10.28
CA ILE A 330 -22.21 5.12 -11.12
C ILE A 330 -21.08 4.16 -11.47
N THR A 331 -20.74 4.08 -12.74
CA THR A 331 -19.60 3.30 -13.25
C THR A 331 -18.64 4.22 -13.98
N ILE A 332 -17.36 4.11 -13.63
CA ILE A 332 -16.29 4.92 -14.22
C ILE A 332 -15.34 4.00 -14.98
N GLY A 333 -15.22 4.25 -16.27
CA GLY A 333 -14.40 3.48 -17.21
C GLY A 333 -13.26 4.31 -17.79
N VAL A 334 -12.30 3.63 -18.40
CA VAL A 334 -11.23 4.25 -19.20
C VAL A 334 -11.13 3.45 -20.48
N HIS A 335 -11.33 4.10 -21.62
CA HIS A 335 -11.44 3.44 -22.92
C HIS A 335 -10.68 4.23 -23.99
N SER A 336 -10.27 3.57 -25.07
CA SER A 336 -9.72 4.23 -26.27
C SER A 336 -10.66 3.93 -27.44
N SER A 337 -10.75 4.86 -28.39
CA SER A 337 -11.49 4.66 -29.64
C SER A 337 -12.94 4.20 -29.41
N ASP A 338 -13.51 3.37 -30.30
CA ASP A 338 -14.83 2.76 -30.12
C ASP A 338 -14.81 1.70 -29.01
N HIS A 339 -15.67 1.90 -28.02
CA HIS A 339 -15.84 1.04 -26.85
C HIS A 339 -17.30 0.61 -26.64
N GLY A 340 -18.11 0.66 -27.70
CA GLY A 340 -19.40 -0.02 -27.76
C GLY A 340 -20.57 0.73 -27.11
N ASP A 341 -20.38 1.99 -26.73
CA ASP A 341 -21.40 2.86 -26.13
C ASP A 341 -21.97 3.92 -27.09
N GLY A 342 -21.49 3.93 -28.34
CA GLY A 342 -21.91 4.85 -29.40
C GLY A 342 -21.16 6.19 -29.43
N HIS A 343 -20.22 6.43 -28.51
CA HIS A 343 -19.43 7.65 -28.40
C HIS A 343 -17.93 7.33 -28.43
N PRO A 344 -17.35 7.08 -29.63
CA PRO A 344 -15.93 6.73 -29.73
C PRO A 344 -15.03 7.91 -29.40
N PHE A 345 -13.92 7.65 -28.71
CA PHE A 345 -12.86 8.64 -28.49
C PHE A 345 -12.01 8.86 -29.75
N ASP A 346 -11.46 10.07 -29.89
CA ASP A 346 -10.77 10.57 -31.10
C ASP A 346 -9.25 10.62 -30.99
N GLY A 347 -8.69 10.20 -29.84
CA GLY A 347 -7.26 10.17 -29.59
C GLY A 347 -6.74 11.46 -28.94
N PRO A 348 -5.40 11.65 -28.87
CA PRO A 348 -4.82 12.70 -28.03
C PRO A 348 -5.20 14.14 -28.43
N GLY A 349 -5.54 14.96 -27.44
CA GLY A 349 -5.90 16.37 -27.55
C GLY A 349 -7.35 16.62 -27.98
N GLY A 350 -8.20 15.60 -27.96
CA GLY A 350 -9.58 15.63 -28.43
C GLY A 350 -10.60 15.63 -27.29
N THR A 351 -11.54 14.69 -27.34
CA THR A 351 -12.51 14.46 -26.26
C THR A 351 -11.84 13.78 -25.08
N LEU A 352 -11.67 14.52 -23.98
CA LEU A 352 -10.97 14.02 -22.79
C LEU A 352 -11.76 12.95 -22.05
N ALA A 353 -13.09 13.07 -22.06
CA ALA A 353 -14.01 12.19 -21.36
C ALA A 353 -15.44 12.43 -21.84
N HIS A 354 -16.35 11.52 -21.45
CA HIS A 354 -17.79 11.77 -21.51
C HIS A 354 -18.55 11.05 -20.40
N ALA A 355 -19.63 11.68 -19.95
CA ALA A 355 -20.60 11.11 -19.05
C ALA A 355 -22.00 11.07 -19.67
N TYR A 356 -22.76 10.05 -19.29
CA TYR A 356 -24.15 9.91 -19.66
C TYR A 356 -25.02 10.53 -18.58
N ALA A 357 -25.91 11.44 -19.01
CA ALA A 357 -26.86 12.16 -18.16
C ALA A 357 -27.53 11.23 -17.11
N PRO A 358 -28.05 11.78 -15.99
CA PRO A 358 -28.13 11.16 -14.65
C PRO A 358 -28.72 9.75 -14.50
N THR A 359 -29.40 9.24 -15.53
CA THR A 359 -30.10 7.95 -15.54
C THR A 359 -29.22 6.76 -15.94
N ASP A 360 -28.09 6.98 -16.60
CA ASP A 360 -27.21 5.89 -17.07
C ASP A 360 -25.99 5.70 -16.13
N GLY A 361 -25.53 6.77 -15.47
CA GLY A 361 -24.48 6.67 -14.43
C GLY A 361 -23.09 6.31 -14.96
N ARG A 362 -22.91 6.21 -16.29
CA ARG A 362 -21.64 5.88 -16.93
C ARG A 362 -20.81 7.13 -17.19
N PHE A 363 -19.53 7.06 -16.85
CA PHE A 363 -18.53 8.08 -17.11
C PHE A 363 -17.26 7.41 -17.63
N HIS A 364 -16.79 7.78 -18.81
CA HIS A 364 -15.58 7.24 -19.41
C HIS A 364 -14.52 8.32 -19.60
N TYR A 365 -13.27 8.01 -19.27
CA TYR A 365 -12.09 8.77 -19.69
C TYR A 365 -11.55 8.24 -21.01
N ASP A 366 -11.01 9.14 -21.83
CA ASP A 366 -10.15 8.74 -22.95
C ASP A 366 -8.79 8.25 -22.43
N ALA A 367 -8.48 6.98 -22.67
CA ALA A 367 -7.20 6.39 -22.30
C ALA A 367 -6.04 6.95 -23.16
N ASP A 368 -6.36 7.60 -24.28
CA ASP A 368 -5.38 8.14 -25.21
C ASP A 368 -4.78 9.49 -24.76
N GLU A 369 -5.33 10.08 -23.70
CA GLU A 369 -4.83 11.33 -23.12
C GLU A 369 -3.74 11.12 -22.06
N THR A 370 -2.93 12.16 -21.84
CA THR A 370 -1.94 12.16 -20.77
C THR A 370 -2.54 12.73 -19.49
N TRP A 371 -2.66 11.90 -18.45
CA TRP A 371 -3.32 12.24 -17.19
C TRP A 371 -2.35 12.44 -16.02
N ALA A 372 -2.65 13.39 -15.15
CA ALA A 372 -1.97 13.58 -13.87
C ALA A 372 -2.94 14.11 -12.82
N THR A 373 -2.55 14.08 -11.54
CA THR A 373 -3.23 14.82 -10.48
C THR A 373 -2.44 16.08 -10.14
N GLY A 374 -3.10 17.23 -10.08
CA GLY A 374 -2.50 18.55 -9.94
C GLY A 374 -2.08 19.20 -11.26
N SER A 375 -1.63 20.46 -11.17
CA SER A 375 -1.20 21.26 -12.32
C SER A 375 0.14 20.78 -12.90
N VAL A 376 0.10 19.81 -13.81
CA VAL A 376 1.29 19.27 -14.51
C VAL A 376 1.31 19.75 -15.97
N PRO A 377 2.31 20.55 -16.41
CA PRO A 377 2.29 21.23 -17.72
C PRO A 377 2.06 20.35 -18.96
N SER A 378 2.32 19.05 -18.87
CA SER A 378 2.23 18.09 -19.98
C SER A 378 1.10 17.09 -19.82
N ALA A 379 0.15 17.32 -18.91
CA ALA A 379 -0.96 16.40 -18.64
C ALA A 379 -2.25 17.15 -18.29
N PHE A 380 -3.39 16.52 -18.58
CA PHE A 380 -4.69 16.97 -18.09
C PHE A 380 -4.84 16.56 -16.62
N ASP A 381 -5.41 17.47 -15.83
CA ASP A 381 -5.69 17.21 -14.42
C ASP A 381 -6.92 16.29 -14.30
N LEU A 382 -6.69 15.07 -13.82
CA LEU A 382 -7.70 14.02 -13.69
C LEU A 382 -8.86 14.49 -12.80
N GLU A 383 -8.58 15.22 -11.72
CA GLU A 383 -9.62 15.72 -10.81
C GLU A 383 -10.52 16.78 -11.47
N THR A 384 -9.95 17.68 -12.27
CA THR A 384 -10.71 18.70 -13.00
C THR A 384 -11.67 18.07 -14.00
N VAL A 385 -11.20 17.08 -14.79
CA VAL A 385 -12.06 16.37 -15.75
C VAL A 385 -13.10 15.52 -15.03
N ALA A 386 -12.72 14.82 -13.95
CA ALA A 386 -13.68 14.08 -13.13
C ALA A 386 -14.83 14.97 -12.66
N LEU A 387 -14.50 16.15 -12.16
CA LEU A 387 -15.47 17.06 -11.58
C LEU A 387 -16.43 17.64 -12.62
N HIS A 388 -15.93 17.88 -13.84
CA HIS A 388 -16.74 18.27 -15.00
C HIS A 388 -17.76 17.18 -15.36
N GLU A 389 -17.30 15.94 -15.56
CA GLU A 389 -18.15 14.82 -15.97
C GLU A 389 -19.12 14.38 -14.87
N ILE A 390 -18.71 14.45 -13.60
CA ILE A 390 -19.63 14.26 -12.47
C ILE A 390 -20.72 15.34 -12.47
N GLY A 391 -20.41 16.57 -12.87
CA GLY A 391 -21.41 17.60 -13.09
C GLY A 391 -22.48 17.16 -14.09
N HIS A 392 -22.09 16.56 -15.22
CA HIS A 392 -23.02 15.97 -16.18
C HIS A 392 -23.83 14.80 -15.60
N LEU A 393 -23.20 13.91 -14.81
CA LEU A 393 -23.90 12.84 -14.08
C LEU A 393 -24.94 13.39 -13.09
N LEU A 394 -24.72 14.59 -12.54
CA LEU A 394 -25.64 15.28 -11.65
C LEU A 394 -26.65 16.18 -12.39
N GLY A 395 -26.60 16.22 -13.73
CA GLY A 395 -27.55 16.91 -14.59
C GLY A 395 -27.18 18.36 -14.91
N LEU A 396 -25.93 18.76 -14.68
CA LEU A 396 -25.42 20.06 -15.11
C LEU A 396 -25.10 20.03 -16.61
N GLU A 397 -25.45 21.10 -17.32
CA GLU A 397 -25.03 21.33 -18.69
C GLU A 397 -23.76 22.17 -18.75
N HIS A 398 -23.15 22.26 -19.94
CA HIS A 398 -22.00 23.12 -20.15
C HIS A 398 -22.30 24.58 -19.80
N SER A 399 -21.40 25.19 -19.04
CA SER A 399 -21.40 26.63 -18.78
C SER A 399 -20.71 27.37 -19.93
N SER A 400 -21.12 28.63 -20.13
CA SER A 400 -20.48 29.56 -21.06
C SER A 400 -19.33 30.36 -20.44
N ILE A 401 -19.06 30.18 -19.14
CA ILE A 401 -18.04 30.92 -18.39
C ILE A 401 -16.74 30.12 -18.36
N GLU A 402 -15.66 30.67 -18.92
CA GLU A 402 -14.40 29.94 -19.16
C GLU A 402 -13.72 29.38 -17.89
N ASP A 403 -13.80 30.13 -16.79
CA ASP A 403 -13.08 29.80 -15.55
C ASP A 403 -13.78 28.72 -14.69
N VAL A 404 -14.98 28.28 -15.05
CA VAL A 404 -15.76 27.32 -14.25
C VAL A 404 -15.48 25.88 -14.66
N ILE A 405 -15.85 24.93 -13.78
CA ILE A 405 -15.67 23.51 -14.03
C ILE A 405 -16.48 23.07 -15.24
N MET A 406 -17.76 23.45 -15.33
CA MET A 406 -18.64 23.03 -16.44
C MET A 406 -18.34 23.70 -17.79
N PHE A 407 -17.26 24.46 -17.94
CA PHE A 407 -16.85 24.96 -19.26
C PHE A 407 -16.33 23.80 -20.13
N PRO A 408 -16.76 23.66 -21.40
CA PRO A 408 -16.48 22.50 -22.25
C PRO A 408 -15.00 22.32 -22.66
N THR A 409 -14.11 23.23 -22.26
CA THR A 409 -12.68 23.15 -22.60
C THR A 409 -11.83 23.21 -21.34
N ILE A 410 -11.00 22.18 -21.16
CA ILE A 410 -10.09 22.04 -20.03
C ILE A 410 -8.67 22.12 -20.58
N PRO A 411 -7.91 23.19 -20.27
CA PRO A 411 -6.55 23.33 -20.77
C PRO A 411 -5.58 22.39 -20.05
N ILE A 412 -4.60 21.87 -20.80
CA ILE A 412 -3.52 21.04 -20.26
C ILE A 412 -2.71 21.79 -19.19
N GLY A 413 -2.33 21.09 -18.12
CA GLY A 413 -1.55 21.63 -17.01
C GLY A 413 -2.26 22.63 -16.11
N VAL A 414 -3.57 22.76 -16.23
CA VAL A 414 -4.40 23.60 -15.36
C VAL A 414 -5.28 22.71 -14.49
N ARG A 415 -5.27 23.00 -13.19
CA ARG A 415 -6.27 22.49 -12.25
C ARG A 415 -7.28 23.58 -11.97
N LYS A 416 -8.56 23.30 -12.22
CA LYS A 416 -9.68 24.18 -11.85
C LYS A 416 -10.22 23.78 -10.48
N GLY A 417 -10.77 24.74 -9.76
CA GLY A 417 -11.56 24.51 -8.54
C GLY A 417 -13.03 24.79 -8.80
N LEU A 418 -13.92 24.36 -7.90
CA LEU A 418 -15.35 24.68 -7.98
C LEU A 418 -15.57 26.21 -7.96
N HIS A 419 -16.31 26.71 -8.95
CA HIS A 419 -16.80 28.08 -9.00
C HIS A 419 -18.20 28.18 -8.39
N GLY A 420 -18.63 29.38 -8.00
CA GLY A 420 -19.97 29.61 -7.42
C GLY A 420 -21.13 29.22 -8.35
N ASP A 421 -20.89 29.19 -9.67
CA ASP A 421 -21.86 28.74 -10.68
C ASP A 421 -21.90 27.22 -10.88
N ASP A 422 -20.84 26.49 -10.47
CA ASP A 422 -20.78 25.03 -10.54
C ASP A 422 -21.58 24.37 -9.39
N VAL A 423 -21.87 25.13 -8.33
CA VAL A 423 -22.64 24.67 -7.17
C VAL A 423 -24.11 25.03 -7.36
N GLN A 424 -24.85 24.21 -8.12
CA GLN A 424 -26.31 24.34 -8.21
C GLN A 424 -27.00 23.85 -6.92
N ILE A 425 -27.05 24.72 -5.91
CA ILE A 425 -27.82 24.51 -4.67
C ILE A 425 -29.31 24.25 -4.89
N THR A 426 -29.86 24.65 -6.03
CA THR A 426 -31.26 24.43 -6.39
C THR A 426 -31.66 22.96 -6.38
N SER A 427 -30.70 22.03 -6.43
CA SER A 427 -30.91 20.59 -6.30
C SER A 427 -30.91 20.07 -4.85
N MET A 428 -30.26 20.78 -3.91
CA MET A 428 -30.11 20.36 -2.49
C MET A 428 -31.15 21.01 -1.57
N VAL A 429 -31.62 22.22 -1.92
CA VAL A 429 -32.68 22.94 -1.21
C VAL A 429 -33.93 22.95 -2.08
N SER A 430 -34.86 22.04 -1.80
CA SER A 430 -36.12 21.92 -2.55
C SER A 430 -37.13 23.02 -2.23
N ILE A 431 -36.99 23.72 -1.11
CA ILE A 431 -37.88 24.80 -0.68
C ILE A 431 -37.17 26.15 -0.91
N LYS A 432 -37.59 26.91 -1.92
CA LYS A 432 -37.12 28.30 -2.08
C LYS A 432 -37.77 29.23 -1.05
N LEU A 433 -37.02 30.17 -0.48
CA LEU A 433 -37.50 31.14 0.49
C LEU A 433 -38.51 32.10 -0.14
N THR A 434 -39.67 32.22 0.48
CA THR A 434 -40.75 33.17 0.21
C THR A 434 -41.07 33.91 1.51
N SER A 435 -41.90 34.96 1.45
CA SER A 435 -42.39 35.68 2.64
C SER A 435 -43.18 34.81 3.63
N GLN A 436 -43.58 33.59 3.27
CA GLN A 436 -44.47 32.74 4.06
C GLN A 436 -43.82 31.48 4.65
N ASN A 437 -42.61 31.10 4.22
CA ASN A 437 -42.05 29.78 4.53
C ASN A 437 -40.66 29.80 5.21
N TYR A 438 -40.27 30.94 5.81
CA TYR A 438 -38.96 31.11 6.44
C TYR A 438 -38.56 29.97 7.38
N LEU A 439 -39.48 29.50 8.24
CA LEU A 439 -39.18 28.40 9.17
C LEU A 439 -38.84 27.09 8.45
N LEU A 440 -39.56 26.75 7.37
CA LEU A 440 -39.31 25.54 6.59
C LEU A 440 -38.01 25.64 5.79
N TRP A 441 -37.76 26.81 5.18
CA TRP A 441 -36.52 27.10 4.49
C TRP A 441 -35.31 27.02 5.43
N LYS A 442 -35.44 27.58 6.65
CA LYS A 442 -34.38 27.57 7.66
C LYS A 442 -34.03 26.15 8.12
N GLU A 443 -35.03 25.32 8.41
CA GLU A 443 -34.81 23.91 8.81
C GLU A 443 -34.10 23.10 7.71
N GLN A 444 -34.31 23.42 6.44
CA GLN A 444 -33.63 22.75 5.33
C GLN A 444 -32.22 23.30 5.08
N SER A 445 -32.04 24.62 5.20
CA SER A 445 -30.80 25.30 4.78
C SER A 445 -29.74 25.32 5.87
N LEU A 446 -30.12 25.51 7.13
CA LEU A 446 -29.17 25.71 8.23
C LEU A 446 -28.27 24.50 8.52
N PRO A 447 -28.77 23.25 8.60
CA PRO A 447 -27.91 22.09 8.85
C PRO A 447 -26.85 21.88 7.77
N TRP A 448 -27.13 22.33 6.55
CA TRP A 448 -26.18 22.26 5.44
C TRP A 448 -25.10 23.33 5.57
N ILE A 449 -25.47 24.59 5.87
CA ILE A 449 -24.52 25.69 6.11
C ILE A 449 -23.59 25.35 7.29
N GLU A 450 -24.12 24.70 8.33
CA GLU A 450 -23.34 24.18 9.47
C GLU A 450 -22.35 23.09 9.04
N ASN A 451 -22.75 22.19 8.13
CA ASN A 451 -21.91 21.08 7.67
C ASN A 451 -20.74 21.55 6.78
N VAL A 452 -20.93 22.64 6.03
CA VAL A 452 -19.86 23.22 5.21
C VAL A 452 -18.98 24.24 5.96
N ASP A 453 -19.16 24.36 7.28
CA ASP A 453 -18.37 25.23 8.17
C ASP A 453 -18.40 26.72 7.78
N LEU A 454 -19.53 27.19 7.22
CA LEU A 454 -19.71 28.58 6.77
C LEU A 454 -20.65 29.39 7.68
N VAL A 455 -21.19 28.80 8.76
CA VAL A 455 -22.12 29.48 9.67
C VAL A 455 -21.53 30.76 10.28
N ASP A 456 -20.23 30.79 10.55
CA ASP A 456 -19.59 31.93 11.20
C ASP A 456 -19.61 33.20 10.34
N HIS A 457 -19.72 33.06 9.01
CA HIS A 457 -19.91 34.18 8.08
C HIS A 457 -21.30 34.82 8.22
N ILE A 458 -22.31 34.10 8.71
CA ILE A 458 -23.66 34.61 8.99
C ILE A 458 -23.73 35.20 10.41
N LEU A 459 -23.19 34.48 11.40
CA LEU A 459 -23.25 34.89 12.80
C LEU A 459 -22.31 36.07 13.11
N GLY A 460 -21.33 36.33 12.24
CA GLY A 460 -20.35 37.40 12.41
C GLY A 460 -19.23 37.05 13.40
N GLU A 461 -19.03 35.75 13.64
CA GLU A 461 -17.96 35.23 14.52
C GLU A 461 -16.61 35.15 13.75
N ASN A 462 -16.65 35.06 12.41
CA ASN A 462 -15.49 35.13 11.53
C ASN A 462 -15.25 36.57 11.02
N ASN A 463 -14.61 37.41 11.85
CA ASN A 463 -14.36 38.82 11.54
C ASN A 463 -13.58 39.00 10.22
N GLU A 464 -14.09 39.88 9.33
CA GLU A 464 -13.44 40.24 8.06
C GLU A 464 -11.97 40.64 8.27
N PRO A 465 -11.00 39.91 7.69
CA PRO A 465 -9.60 40.28 7.76
C PRO A 465 -9.33 41.59 7.03
N LYS A 466 -8.37 42.40 7.49
CA LYS A 466 -7.98 43.63 6.76
C LYS A 466 -7.58 43.30 5.33
N SER A 467 -8.10 44.04 4.36
CA SER A 467 -7.85 43.83 2.92
C SER A 467 -6.38 43.97 2.51
N LYS A 468 -5.61 44.71 3.31
CA LYS A 468 -4.17 44.90 3.13
C LYS A 468 -3.41 44.66 4.44
N VAL A 469 -2.19 44.16 4.31
CA VAL A 469 -1.22 44.00 5.39
C VAL A 469 0.08 44.71 5.02
N SER A 470 0.80 45.21 6.03
CA SER A 470 2.09 45.87 5.82
C SER A 470 3.20 44.83 5.85
N SER A 471 3.96 44.73 4.77
CA SER A 471 5.16 43.89 4.70
C SER A 471 6.28 44.45 5.59
N PHE A 472 7.31 43.64 5.84
CA PHE A 472 8.44 44.01 6.70
C PHE A 472 9.24 45.23 6.19
N ASP A 473 9.11 45.56 4.90
CA ASP A 473 9.68 46.75 4.24
C ASP A 473 8.71 47.96 4.16
N GLY A 474 7.54 47.88 4.80
CA GLY A 474 6.59 48.98 4.91
C GLY A 474 5.70 49.20 3.69
N LYS A 475 5.69 48.28 2.72
CA LYS A 475 4.75 48.31 1.59
C LYS A 475 3.42 47.69 1.99
N GLU A 476 2.33 48.22 1.44
CA GLU A 476 1.02 47.59 1.58
C GLU A 476 0.86 46.50 0.51
N GLU A 477 0.62 45.27 0.96
CA GLU A 477 0.33 44.13 0.10
C GLU A 477 -1.07 43.59 0.41
N VAL A 478 -1.69 42.93 -0.58
CA VAL A 478 -3.02 42.34 -0.43
C VAL A 478 -2.93 41.19 0.57
N ASN A 479 -3.84 41.16 1.55
CA ASN A 479 -3.84 40.12 2.57
C ASN A 479 -4.38 38.80 2.01
N PRO A 480 -3.60 37.70 1.95
CA PRO A 480 -4.09 36.41 1.47
C PRO A 480 -5.25 35.86 2.31
N ALA A 481 -5.29 36.17 3.61
CA ALA A 481 -6.40 35.78 4.48
C ALA A 481 -7.70 36.52 4.14
N PHE A 482 -7.62 37.78 3.71
CA PHE A 482 -8.78 38.51 3.21
C PHE A 482 -9.30 37.90 1.90
N LEU A 483 -8.42 37.50 0.99
CA LEU A 483 -8.82 36.86 -0.26
C LEU A 483 -9.45 35.48 -0.04
N ALA A 484 -8.95 34.71 0.93
CA ALA A 484 -9.55 33.44 1.33
C ALA A 484 -10.94 33.65 1.95
N TRP A 485 -11.04 34.52 2.96
CA TRP A 485 -12.30 34.88 3.60
C TRP A 485 -13.34 35.39 2.59
N LYS A 486 -12.94 36.27 1.66
CA LYS A 486 -13.83 36.83 0.64
C LYS A 486 -14.37 35.77 -0.33
N ARG A 487 -13.59 34.72 -0.63
CA ARG A 487 -14.07 33.60 -1.48
C ARG A 487 -15.13 32.77 -0.76
N GLU A 488 -14.94 32.51 0.54
CA GLU A 488 -15.91 31.80 1.37
C GLU A 488 -17.21 32.61 1.54
N ASP A 489 -17.10 33.92 1.81
CA ASP A 489 -18.25 34.82 1.94
C ASP A 489 -19.03 34.93 0.61
N TRP A 490 -18.33 35.08 -0.52
CA TRP A 490 -18.97 35.11 -1.84
C TRP A 490 -19.63 33.80 -2.23
N LEU A 491 -19.01 32.67 -1.86
CA LEU A 491 -19.62 31.36 -1.99
C LEU A 491 -20.92 31.34 -1.19
N LEU A 492 -20.88 31.58 0.12
CA LEU A 492 -22.08 31.57 0.98
C LEU A 492 -23.19 32.52 0.50
N LYS A 493 -22.83 33.72 0.05
CA LYS A 493 -23.78 34.68 -0.51
C LYS A 493 -24.47 34.14 -1.77
N SER A 494 -23.71 33.57 -2.69
CA SER A 494 -24.24 32.98 -3.92
C SER A 494 -25.18 31.81 -3.60
N LEU A 495 -24.79 31.02 -2.60
CA LEU A 495 -25.56 29.90 -2.08
C LEU A 495 -26.90 30.36 -1.47
N LEU A 496 -26.88 31.35 -0.55
CA LEU A 496 -28.09 31.94 0.03
C LEU A 496 -29.02 32.50 -1.05
N THR A 497 -28.46 33.26 -2.00
CA THR A 497 -29.20 33.86 -3.12
C THR A 497 -29.89 32.79 -3.98
N GLY A 498 -29.23 31.65 -4.22
CA GLY A 498 -29.78 30.52 -4.99
C GLY A 498 -30.99 29.83 -4.34
N THR A 499 -31.14 29.98 -3.03
CA THR A 499 -32.30 29.47 -2.28
C THR A 499 -33.49 30.43 -2.24
N LEU A 500 -33.39 31.64 -2.80
CA LEU A 500 -34.47 32.63 -2.73
C LEU A 500 -35.46 32.49 -3.88
N PHE A 501 -36.75 32.70 -3.59
CA PHE A 501 -37.77 32.90 -4.62
C PHE A 501 -37.72 34.35 -5.14
N GLU A 502 -38.24 34.60 -6.35
CA GLU A 502 -38.09 35.91 -7.02
C GLU A 502 -38.52 37.10 -6.14
N GLU A 503 -39.61 36.97 -5.37
CA GLU A 503 -40.07 38.06 -4.50
C GLU A 503 -39.04 38.46 -3.43
N VAL A 504 -38.35 37.47 -2.84
CA VAL A 504 -37.37 37.68 -1.75
C VAL A 504 -36.02 38.07 -2.34
N LEU A 505 -35.68 37.51 -3.50
CA LEU A 505 -34.46 37.84 -4.22
C LEU A 505 -34.33 39.35 -4.46
N THR A 506 -35.43 40.03 -4.82
CA THR A 506 -35.42 41.49 -5.02
C THR A 506 -35.02 42.31 -3.79
N LEU A 507 -35.16 41.76 -2.58
CA LEU A 507 -34.83 42.43 -1.33
C LEU A 507 -33.32 42.42 -1.03
N VAL A 508 -32.58 41.48 -1.62
CA VAL A 508 -31.15 41.27 -1.35
C VAL A 508 -30.24 41.71 -2.51
N VAL A 509 -30.84 42.17 -3.62
CA VAL A 509 -30.08 42.70 -4.76
C VAL A 509 -29.28 43.93 -4.32
N GLY A 510 -27.96 43.87 -4.50
CA GLY A 510 -27.03 44.97 -4.18
C GLY A 510 -26.34 44.85 -2.82
N LEU A 511 -26.66 43.83 -2.02
CA LEU A 511 -25.92 43.51 -0.80
C LEU A 511 -24.55 42.92 -1.14
N SER A 512 -23.56 43.17 -0.28
CA SER A 512 -22.15 43.01 -0.61
C SER A 512 -21.49 41.78 0.01
N ILE A 513 -22.03 41.31 1.14
CA ILE A 513 -21.52 40.16 1.90
C ILE A 513 -22.65 39.20 2.28
N ALA A 514 -22.32 37.94 2.59
CA ALA A 514 -23.30 36.90 2.89
C ALA A 514 -24.15 37.24 4.12
N ARG A 515 -23.54 37.85 5.14
CA ARG A 515 -24.23 38.25 6.37
C ARG A 515 -25.40 39.21 6.14
N GLU A 516 -25.27 40.08 5.15
CA GLU A 516 -26.31 41.06 4.81
C GLU A 516 -27.47 40.40 4.07
N THR A 517 -27.15 39.36 3.28
CA THR A 517 -28.06 38.61 2.38
C THR A 517 -28.95 37.68 3.17
#